data_AF-A0A838UMY8-F1
#
_entry.id   AF-A0A838UMY8-F1
#
_cell.length_a   1.000
_cell.length_b   1.000
_cell.length_c   1.000
_cell.angle_alpha   90.00
_cell.angle_beta   90.00
_cell.angle_gamma   90.00
#
_symmetry.space_group_name_H-M   'P 1'
#
loop_
_entity.id
_entity.type
_entity.pdbx_description
1 polymer ?
#
loop_
_entity_poly.entity_id
_entity_poly.type
_entity_poly.pdbx_seq_one_letter_code
_entity_poly.pdbx_strand_id
1 'polypeptide(L)'
;MDALIRETEEILPVPSTPATPTNWVPQTLHDLRTDPGRAGLATFLREVAKLRCIRVIGLPASLFAELPSAVLHRYRQRVDGERPSEVLAHPDPIRATLLAAWLVEREQEITDTLVDLLIQLMHRIVTRAEEKVETAYGVDPVSWSH
;
A
#
# COMPACT_ATOMS: atom_id res chain seq x y z
N MET A 1 24.17 42.67 -23.71
CA MET A 1 25.15 41.72 -23.16
C MET A 1 24.82 41.66 -21.67
N ASP A 2 23.71 41.03 -21.24
CA ASP A 2 23.38 39.61 -21.37
C ASP A 2 21.91 39.38 -21.72
N ALA A 3 21.64 39.23 -23.02
CA ALA A 3 20.52 38.46 -23.50
C ALA A 3 21.10 37.09 -23.82
N LEU A 4 20.87 36.09 -22.95
CA LEU A 4 20.90 34.65 -23.22
C LEU A 4 20.87 33.92 -21.86
N ILE A 5 19.98 32.92 -21.75
CA ILE A 5 19.81 31.95 -20.66
C ILE A 5 18.69 32.30 -19.65
N ARG A 6 17.42 32.11 -20.05
CA ARG A 6 16.52 31.05 -19.53
C ARG A 6 15.10 31.21 -20.09
N GLU A 7 14.96 30.87 -21.37
CA GLU A 7 13.73 30.26 -21.87
C GLU A 7 13.96 28.74 -21.80
N THR A 8 13.52 28.11 -20.72
CA THR A 8 13.14 26.68 -20.63
C THR A 8 12.77 26.37 -19.18
N GLU A 9 11.57 26.77 -18.76
CA GLU A 9 10.83 25.98 -17.79
C GLU A 9 9.36 26.28 -17.99
N GLU A 10 8.81 25.66 -19.05
CA GLU A 10 7.40 25.38 -19.14
C GLU A 10 7.06 24.45 -17.98
N ILE A 11 6.87 25.05 -16.80
CA ILE A 11 6.39 24.38 -15.60
C ILE A 11 4.96 23.97 -15.94
N LEU A 12 4.80 22.72 -16.38
CA LEU A 12 3.51 22.05 -16.36
C LEU A 12 2.88 22.34 -14.99
N PRO A 13 1.62 22.79 -14.94
CA PRO A 13 1.00 23.17 -13.69
C PRO A 13 1.13 22.00 -12.72
N VAL A 14 1.92 22.17 -11.66
CA VAL A 14 1.91 21.23 -10.54
C VAL A 14 0.45 21.20 -10.07
N PRO A 15 -0.25 20.06 -10.15
CA PRO A 15 -1.64 20.02 -9.75
C PRO A 15 -1.70 20.38 -8.27
N SER A 16 -2.18 21.58 -7.96
CA SER A 16 -2.34 22.13 -6.60
C SER A 16 -3.51 21.47 -5.84
N THR A 17 -3.87 20.28 -6.25
CA THR A 17 -4.88 19.41 -5.64
C THR A 17 -4.42 18.00 -5.98
N PRO A 18 -4.25 17.09 -5.01
CA PRO A 18 -4.06 15.69 -5.36
C PRO A 18 -5.28 15.33 -6.23
N ALA A 19 -5.06 15.14 -7.53
CA ALA A 19 -6.11 14.74 -8.43
C ALA A 19 -6.72 13.50 -7.79
N THR A 20 -7.96 13.60 -7.30
CA THR A 20 -8.63 12.47 -6.68
C THR A 20 -8.59 11.37 -7.73
N PRO A 21 -7.85 10.26 -7.50
CA PRO A 21 -7.74 9.25 -8.52
C PRO A 21 -9.16 8.83 -8.85
N THR A 22 -9.50 8.75 -10.14
CA THR A 22 -10.88 8.61 -10.66
C THR A 22 -11.63 7.37 -10.13
N ASN A 23 -10.97 6.53 -9.31
CA ASN A 23 -11.53 5.39 -8.60
C ASN A 23 -11.31 5.42 -7.06
N TRP A 24 -11.20 6.61 -6.44
CA TRP A 24 -11.05 6.74 -4.99
C TRP A 24 -12.24 6.11 -4.25
N VAL A 25 -11.95 5.09 -3.45
CA VAL A 25 -12.92 4.46 -2.55
C VAL A 25 -12.57 4.91 -1.13
N PRO A 26 -13.42 5.70 -0.45
CA PRO A 26 -13.17 6.08 0.93
C PRO A 26 -13.06 4.83 1.80
N GLN A 27 -11.99 4.74 2.60
CA GLN A 27 -11.76 3.63 3.52
C GLN A 27 -12.16 4.05 4.92
N THR A 28 -12.90 3.19 5.62
CA THR A 28 -13.11 3.38 7.06
C THR A 28 -11.90 2.90 7.85
N LEU A 29 -11.77 3.31 9.12
CA LEU A 29 -10.73 2.78 10.00
C LEU A 29 -10.80 1.25 10.13
N HIS A 30 -12.01 0.69 10.10
CA HIS A 30 -12.19 -0.75 10.07
C HIS A 30 -11.60 -1.37 8.80
N ASP A 31 -11.88 -0.81 7.62
CA ASP A 31 -11.36 -1.32 6.35
C ASP A 31 -9.83 -1.31 6.32
N LEU A 32 -9.21 -0.23 6.80
CA LEU A 32 -7.76 -0.11 6.87
C LEU A 32 -7.12 -1.16 7.81
N ARG A 33 -7.82 -1.60 8.85
CA ARG A 33 -7.36 -2.66 9.77
C ARG A 33 -7.44 -4.06 9.19
N THR A 34 -8.34 -4.30 8.24
CA THR A 34 -8.52 -5.65 7.70
C THR A 34 -7.25 -6.17 7.06
N ASP A 35 -6.91 -7.43 7.35
CA ASP A 35 -5.81 -8.12 6.70
C ASP A 35 -6.11 -8.44 5.24
N PRO A 36 -5.07 -8.59 4.39
CA PRO A 36 -5.25 -9.06 3.03
C PRO A 36 -5.92 -10.45 3.04
N GLY A 37 -6.98 -10.60 2.25
CA GLY A 37 -7.61 -11.91 2.01
C GLY A 37 -6.76 -12.82 1.13
N ARG A 38 -7.38 -13.85 0.53
CA ARG A 38 -6.69 -14.76 -0.40
C ARG A 38 -5.95 -13.99 -1.51
N ALA A 39 -4.70 -14.39 -1.77
CA ALA A 39 -3.86 -13.77 -2.78
C ALA A 39 -4.50 -13.82 -4.19
N GLY A 40 -4.52 -12.68 -4.84
CA GLY A 40 -5.17 -12.47 -6.14
C GLY A 40 -5.22 -10.99 -6.51
N LEU A 41 -5.48 -10.70 -7.78
CA LEU A 41 -5.51 -9.33 -8.31
C LEU A 41 -6.51 -8.44 -7.55
N ALA A 42 -7.68 -8.97 -7.20
CA ALA A 42 -8.68 -8.23 -6.43
C ALA A 42 -8.17 -7.85 -5.02
N THR A 43 -7.42 -8.73 -4.35
CA THR A 43 -6.80 -8.43 -3.06
C THR A 43 -5.69 -7.40 -3.22
N PHE A 44 -4.82 -7.54 -4.22
CA PHE A 44 -3.79 -6.57 -4.54
C PHE A 44 -4.36 -5.16 -4.77
N LEU A 45 -5.40 -5.03 -5.59
CA LEU A 45 -6.04 -3.73 -5.85
C LEU A 45 -6.71 -3.13 -4.62
N ARG A 46 -7.27 -3.95 -3.72
CA ARG A 46 -7.80 -3.48 -2.43
C ARG A 46 -6.70 -2.94 -1.52
N GLU A 47 -5.57 -3.64 -1.41
CA GLU A 47 -4.43 -3.16 -0.61
C GLU A 47 -3.83 -1.87 -1.20
N VAL A 48 -3.77 -1.74 -2.54
CA VAL A 48 -3.38 -0.46 -3.19
C VAL A 48 -4.35 0.66 -2.81
N ALA A 49 -5.66 0.41 -2.76
CA ALA A 49 -6.65 1.41 -2.37
C ALA A 49 -6.45 1.85 -0.91
N LYS A 50 -6.18 0.92 0.02
CA LYS A 50 -5.83 1.25 1.42
C LYS A 50 -4.57 2.10 1.50
N LEU A 51 -3.50 1.70 0.81
CA LEU A 51 -2.23 2.44 0.81
C LEU A 51 -2.39 3.87 0.28
N ARG A 52 -3.13 4.04 -0.83
CA ARG A 52 -3.48 5.36 -1.36
C ARG A 52 -4.26 6.19 -0.35
N CYS A 53 -5.21 5.57 0.35
CA CYS A 53 -5.99 6.24 1.38
C CYS A 53 -5.11 6.80 2.50
N ILE A 54 -4.13 6.02 2.97
CA ILE A 54 -3.19 6.44 4.02
C ILE A 54 -2.27 7.55 3.51
N ARG A 55 -1.69 7.40 2.30
CA ARG A 55 -0.74 8.37 1.74
C ARG A 55 -1.33 9.77 1.49
N VAL A 56 -2.62 9.86 1.16
CA VAL A 56 -3.30 11.16 0.99
C VAL A 56 -3.34 11.97 2.29
N ILE A 57 -3.26 11.32 3.45
CA ILE A 57 -3.19 12.00 4.75
C ILE A 57 -1.90 12.83 4.88
N GLY A 58 -0.82 12.43 4.18
CA GLY A 58 0.40 13.23 4.07
C GLY A 58 1.18 13.34 5.37
N LEU A 59 1.21 12.29 6.20
CA LEU A 59 2.02 12.28 7.41
C LEU A 59 3.51 12.36 7.05
N PRO A 60 4.30 13.27 7.64
CA PRO A 60 5.73 13.34 7.40
C PRO A 60 6.42 12.05 7.81
N ALA A 61 7.33 11.53 6.97
CA ALA A 61 8.12 10.34 7.30
C ALA A 61 8.95 10.50 8.59
N SER A 62 9.30 11.74 8.95
CA SER A 62 10.05 12.07 10.16
C SER A 62 9.18 12.37 11.39
N LEU A 63 7.85 12.22 11.31
CA LEU A 63 6.91 12.63 12.36
C LEU A 63 7.24 12.00 13.73
N PHE A 64 7.73 10.76 13.73
CA PHE A 64 8.12 10.02 14.94
C PHE A 64 9.61 9.66 14.97
N ALA A 65 10.46 10.35 14.19
CA ALA A 65 11.88 9.98 14.06
C ALA A 65 12.67 10.05 15.38
N GLU A 66 12.24 10.90 16.30
CA GLU A 66 12.87 11.07 17.63
C GLU A 66 12.32 10.12 18.69
N LEU A 67 11.24 9.39 18.38
CA LEU A 67 10.61 8.47 19.32
C LEU A 67 11.21 7.06 19.17
N PRO A 68 11.51 6.36 20.28
CA PRO A 68 11.89 4.97 20.20
C PRO A 68 10.76 4.14 19.57
N SER A 69 11.10 3.22 18.67
CA SER A 69 10.13 2.36 17.97
C SER A 69 9.22 1.59 18.93
N ALA A 70 9.72 1.17 20.09
CA ALA A 70 8.93 0.51 21.12
C ALA A 70 7.77 1.38 21.66
N VAL A 71 7.94 2.70 21.69
CA VAL A 71 6.88 3.64 22.11
C VAL A 71 5.81 3.75 21.02
N LEU A 72 6.23 3.88 19.77
CA LEU A 72 5.33 3.93 18.61
C LEU A 72 4.48 2.65 18.53
N HIS A 73 5.14 1.50 18.66
CA HIS A 73 4.49 0.20 18.65
C HIS A 73 3.47 0.05 19.79
N ARG A 74 3.73 0.63 20.97
CA ARG A 74 2.76 0.64 22.08
C ARG A 74 1.50 1.45 21.74
N TYR A 75 1.64 2.59 21.06
CA TYR A 75 0.50 3.35 20.59
C TYR A 75 -0.29 2.60 19.53
N ARG A 76 0.40 1.90 18.61
CA ARG A 76 -0.26 1.00 17.66
C ARG A 76 -1.06 -0.09 18.38
N GLN A 77 -0.45 -0.84 19.30
CA GLN A 77 -1.12 -1.91 20.04
C GLN A 77 -2.37 -1.41 20.76
N ARG A 78 -2.32 -0.19 21.30
CA ARG A 78 -3.49 0.43 21.92
C ARG A 78 -4.60 0.67 20.90
N VAL A 79 -4.29 1.18 19.72
CA VAL A 79 -5.28 1.35 18.65
C VAL A 79 -5.88 -0.01 18.23
N ASP A 80 -5.05 -1.03 18.07
CA ASP A 80 -5.50 -2.38 17.67
C ASP A 80 -6.38 -3.05 18.75
N GLY A 81 -6.13 -2.78 20.03
CA GLY A 81 -6.92 -3.30 21.16
C GLY A 81 -8.25 -2.59 21.41
N GLU A 82 -8.45 -1.39 20.88
CA GLU A 82 -9.68 -0.60 21.02
C GLU A 82 -10.58 -0.75 19.79
N ARG A 83 -11.91 -0.69 19.99
CA ARG A 83 -12.85 -0.65 18.86
C ARG A 83 -12.65 0.64 18.06
N PRO A 84 -12.88 0.65 16.73
CA PRO A 84 -12.77 1.87 15.93
C PRO A 84 -13.55 3.06 16.50
N SER A 85 -14.75 2.82 17.03
CA SER A 85 -15.57 3.86 17.68
C SER A 85 -14.95 4.41 18.96
N GLU A 86 -14.25 3.58 19.74
CA GLU A 86 -13.58 3.98 20.98
C GLU A 86 -12.36 4.84 20.68
N VAL A 87 -11.56 4.44 19.68
CA VAL A 87 -10.43 5.23 19.21
C VAL A 87 -10.88 6.62 18.73
N LEU A 88 -12.02 6.67 18.02
CA LEU A 88 -12.57 7.93 17.51
C LEU A 88 -13.23 8.79 18.61
N ALA A 89 -13.61 8.21 19.75
CA ALA A 89 -14.22 8.92 20.87
C ALA A 89 -13.21 9.68 21.75
N HIS A 90 -11.90 9.41 21.62
CA HIS A 90 -10.88 10.15 22.37
C HIS A 90 -10.88 11.65 22.01
N PRO A 91 -10.44 12.53 22.94
CA PRO A 91 -10.18 13.93 22.65
C PRO A 91 -9.21 14.11 21.47
N ASP A 92 -9.39 15.20 20.71
CA ASP A 92 -8.67 15.45 19.46
C ASP A 92 -7.15 15.25 19.53
N PRO A 93 -6.42 15.75 20.56
CA PRO A 93 -4.96 15.57 20.63
C PRO A 93 -4.56 14.09 20.80
N ILE A 94 -5.32 13.34 21.59
CA ILE A 94 -5.08 11.92 21.86
C ILE A 94 -5.42 11.12 20.60
N ARG A 95 -6.60 11.36 20.02
CA ARG A 95 -7.07 10.69 18.80
C ARG A 95 -6.09 10.90 17.64
N ALA A 96 -5.64 12.14 17.42
CA ALA A 96 -4.69 12.47 16.35
C ALA A 96 -3.35 11.74 16.55
N THR A 97 -2.82 11.73 17.77
CA THR A 97 -1.55 11.04 18.09
C THR A 97 -1.67 9.53 17.86
N LEU A 98 -2.75 8.91 18.36
CA LEU A 98 -2.99 7.47 18.21
C LEU A 98 -3.14 7.07 16.74
N LEU A 99 -3.95 7.80 15.98
CA LEU A 99 -4.17 7.51 14.57
C LEU A 99 -2.90 7.76 13.76
N ALA A 100 -2.16 8.84 13.99
CA ALA A 100 -0.91 9.10 13.30
C ALA A 100 0.13 8.00 13.56
N ALA A 101 0.27 7.57 14.82
CA ALA A 101 1.18 6.48 15.19
C ALA A 101 0.81 5.18 14.49
N TRP A 102 -0.47 4.82 14.50
CA TRP A 102 -0.98 3.61 13.85
C TRP A 102 -0.83 3.66 12.32
N LEU A 103 -1.12 4.80 11.69
CA LEU A 103 -1.05 4.97 10.24
C LEU A 103 0.36 4.83 9.69
N VAL A 104 1.38 5.35 10.40
CA VAL A 104 2.78 5.25 9.96
C VAL A 104 3.23 3.79 9.91
N GLU A 105 2.95 3.00 10.95
CA GLU A 105 3.27 1.57 10.93
C GLU A 105 2.41 0.81 9.91
N ARG A 106 1.12 1.17 9.78
CA ARG A 106 0.21 0.51 8.83
C ARG A 106 0.59 0.78 7.36
N GLU A 107 1.12 1.95 7.04
CA GLU A 107 1.61 2.23 5.68
C GLU A 107 2.73 1.27 5.27
N GLN A 108 3.67 1.01 6.18
CA GLN A 108 4.79 0.09 5.95
C GLN A 108 4.27 -1.35 5.79
N GLU A 109 3.41 -1.82 6.69
CA GLU A 109 2.81 -3.17 6.61
C GLU A 109 2.05 -3.42 5.32
N ILE A 110 1.27 -2.45 4.85
CA ILE A 110 0.54 -2.59 3.58
C ILE A 110 1.51 -2.59 2.40
N THR A 111 2.60 -1.82 2.49
CA THR A 111 3.66 -1.83 1.47
C THR A 111 4.33 -3.20 1.38
N ASP A 112 4.72 -3.78 2.52
CA ASP A 112 5.31 -5.13 2.59
C ASP A 112 4.32 -6.19 2.07
N THR A 113 3.06 -6.10 2.50
CA THR A 113 1.96 -6.95 2.01
C THR A 113 1.81 -6.88 0.48
N LEU A 114 1.91 -5.69 -0.10
CA LEU A 114 1.81 -5.51 -1.56
C LEU A 114 2.98 -6.16 -2.29
N VAL A 115 4.20 -6.12 -1.73
CA VAL A 115 5.37 -6.82 -2.28
C VAL A 115 5.12 -8.33 -2.28
N ASP A 116 4.65 -8.89 -1.16
CA ASP A 116 4.35 -10.32 -1.05
C ASP A 116 3.25 -10.77 -2.03
N LEU A 117 2.19 -9.96 -2.15
CA LEU A 117 1.10 -10.23 -3.10
C LEU A 117 1.60 -10.17 -4.54
N LEU A 118 2.48 -9.23 -4.87
CA LEU A 118 3.06 -9.13 -6.21
C LEU A 118 3.91 -10.35 -6.55
N ILE A 119 4.76 -10.80 -5.62
CA ILE A 119 5.57 -12.02 -5.78
C ILE A 119 4.67 -13.23 -6.04
N GLN A 120 3.60 -13.39 -5.27
CA GLN A 120 2.66 -14.51 -5.46
C GLN A 120 1.93 -14.44 -6.81
N LEU A 121 1.51 -13.24 -7.24
CA LEU A 121 0.88 -13.05 -8.53
C LEU A 121 1.83 -13.37 -9.69
N MET A 122 3.10 -12.96 -9.58
CA MET A 122 4.12 -13.28 -10.57
C MET A 122 4.33 -14.79 -10.70
N HIS A 123 4.53 -15.50 -9.58
CA HIS A 123 4.66 -16.97 -9.61
C HIS A 123 3.47 -17.62 -10.30
N ARG A 124 2.24 -17.19 -9.97
CA ARG A 124 1.03 -17.72 -10.60
C ARG A 124 0.95 -17.46 -12.11
N ILE A 125 1.46 -16.33 -12.58
CA ILE A 125 1.52 -16.02 -14.02
C ILE A 125 2.55 -16.94 -14.70
N VAL A 126 3.73 -17.11 -14.10
CA VAL A 126 4.80 -17.98 -14.62
C VAL A 126 4.31 -19.42 -14.72
N THR A 127 3.81 -20.00 -13.62
CA THR A 127 3.32 -21.39 -13.60
C THR A 127 2.23 -21.63 -14.65
N ARG A 128 1.30 -20.68 -14.82
CA ARG A 128 0.26 -20.81 -15.85
C ARG A 128 0.78 -20.70 -17.28
N ALA A 129 1.83 -19.91 -17.49
CA ALA A 129 2.47 -19.83 -18.79
C ALA A 129 3.17 -21.15 -19.12
N GLU A 130 3.87 -21.74 -18.15
CA GLU A 130 4.52 -23.06 -18.27
C GLU A 130 3.49 -24.17 -18.55
N GLU A 131 2.44 -24.27 -17.73
CA GLU A 131 1.34 -25.23 -17.93
C GLU A 131 0.71 -25.10 -19.33
N LYS A 132 0.54 -23.86 -19.81
CA LYS A 132 -0.04 -23.60 -21.13
C LYS A 132 0.89 -24.03 -22.27
N VAL A 133 2.21 -23.87 -22.12
CA VAL A 133 3.20 -24.34 -23.09
C VAL A 133 3.23 -25.87 -23.09
N GLU A 134 3.29 -26.51 -21.93
CA GLU A 134 3.29 -27.97 -21.82
C GLU A 134 2.02 -28.59 -22.43
N THR A 135 0.85 -28.01 -22.14
CA THR A 135 -0.43 -28.43 -22.73
C THR A 135 -0.47 -28.19 -24.25
N ALA A 136 0.11 -27.09 -24.75
CA ALA A 136 0.05 -26.73 -26.16
C ALA A 136 1.05 -27.52 -27.03
N TYR A 137 2.19 -27.92 -26.48
CA TYR A 137 3.25 -28.61 -27.21
C TYR A 137 3.40 -30.09 -26.87
N GLY A 138 2.60 -30.64 -25.94
CA GLY A 138 2.50 -32.07 -25.70
C GLY A 138 3.87 -32.74 -25.53
N VAL A 139 4.71 -32.21 -24.64
CA VAL A 139 5.95 -32.89 -24.26
C VAL A 139 5.55 -34.06 -23.37
N ASP A 140 5.21 -35.19 -23.99
CA ASP A 140 5.15 -36.47 -23.28
C ASP A 140 6.55 -36.74 -22.70
N PRO A 141 6.70 -36.89 -21.37
CA PRO A 141 7.97 -37.27 -20.81
C PRO A 141 8.19 -38.75 -21.16
N VAL A 142 9.07 -38.99 -22.14
CA VAL A 142 9.68 -40.29 -22.48
C VAL A 142 8.81 -41.24 -23.31
N SER A 143 8.88 -41.10 -24.64
CA SER A 143 8.51 -42.15 -25.59
C SER A 143 9.61 -42.50 -26.62
N TRP A 144 10.86 -42.07 -26.40
CA TRP A 144 11.99 -42.45 -27.26
C TRP A 144 12.90 -43.47 -26.57
N SER A 145 12.45 -44.72 -26.57
CA SER A 145 13.31 -45.88 -26.39
C SER A 145 12.82 -47.02 -27.30
N HIS A 146 13.26 -46.95 -28.55
CA HIS A 146 13.44 -48.11 -29.42
C HIS A 146 14.83 -48.70 -29.21
#